data_AF-A0A6G3D757-F1
#
_entry.id   AF-A0A6G3D757-F1
#
_cell.length_a   1.000
_cell.length_b   1.000
_cell.length_c   1.000
_cell.angle_alpha   90.00
_cell.angle_beta   90.00
_cell.angle_gamma   90.00
#
_symmetry.space_group_name_H-M   'P 1'
#
loop_
_entity.id
_entity.type
_entity.pdbx_description
1 polymer ?
#
loop_
_entity_poly.entity_id
_entity_poly.type
_entity_poly.pdbx_seq_one_letter_code
_entity_poly.pdbx_strand_id
1 'polypeptide(L)'
;AFVGNSELRSLEGENLRKVVALRDAHEAIFRATVRDGIEAGVFRTRYPEESVRAILAMSTAVATWYKPGGDLTIDQVACRYVYMALRMLGVEEPAE
;
A
#
# COMPACT_ATOMS: atom_id res chain seq x y z
N ALA A 1 -7.84 -3.86 -6.63
CA ALA A 1 -8.83 -3.52 -5.59
C ALA A 1 -10.24 -3.80 -6.10
N PHE A 2 -10.77 -5.00 -5.85
CA PHE A 2 -12.11 -5.42 -6.31
C PHE A 2 -13.24 -4.72 -5.52
N VAL A 3 -12.98 -4.30 -4.29
CA VAL A 3 -13.94 -3.55 -3.44
C VAL A 3 -14.04 -2.06 -3.80
N GLY A 4 -13.26 -1.57 -4.78
CA GLY A 4 -13.43 -0.20 -5.31
C GLY A 4 -14.34 -0.13 -6.53
N ASN A 5 -14.30 -1.12 -7.44
CA ASN A 5 -14.88 -0.94 -8.78
C ASN A 5 -16.39 -1.18 -8.88
N SER A 6 -17.01 -1.94 -7.97
CA SER A 6 -18.46 -2.19 -8.00
C SER A 6 -19.29 -1.05 -7.41
N GLU A 7 -18.75 -0.30 -6.43
CA GLU A 7 -19.43 0.79 -5.72
C GLU A 7 -19.22 2.18 -6.40
N LEU A 8 -18.12 2.35 -7.15
CA LEU A 8 -17.80 3.62 -7.83
C LEU A 8 -18.77 4.00 -8.95
N ARG A 9 -19.55 3.06 -9.49
CA ARG A 9 -20.59 3.35 -10.49
C ARG A 9 -21.81 4.07 -9.92
N SER A 10 -21.99 4.05 -8.58
CA SER A 10 -23.05 4.78 -7.88
C SER A 10 -22.63 6.17 -7.38
N LEU A 11 -21.35 6.54 -7.56
CA LEU A 11 -20.82 7.83 -7.13
C LEU A 11 -20.65 8.74 -8.35
N GLU A 12 -21.63 9.58 -8.63
CA GLU A 12 -21.53 10.60 -9.68
C GLU A 12 -21.11 11.96 -9.12
N GLY A 13 -20.47 12.77 -9.97
CA GLY A 13 -20.17 14.18 -9.71
C GLY A 13 -19.13 14.42 -8.61
N GLU A 14 -19.53 15.10 -7.54
CA GLU A 14 -18.63 15.62 -6.51
C GLU A 14 -18.04 14.52 -5.61
N ASN A 15 -18.77 13.42 -5.38
CA ASN A 15 -18.33 12.35 -4.49
C ASN A 15 -17.22 11.50 -5.10
N LEU A 16 -17.28 11.25 -6.43
CA LEU A 16 -16.18 10.59 -7.15
C LEU A 16 -14.89 11.41 -7.07
N ARG A 17 -14.98 12.73 -7.28
CA ARG A 17 -13.82 13.65 -7.17
C ARG A 17 -13.22 13.64 -5.76
N LYS A 18 -14.06 13.61 -4.72
CA LYS A 18 -13.61 13.52 -3.32
C LYS A 18 -12.86 12.21 -3.03
N VAL A 19 -13.40 11.07 -3.47
CA VAL A 19 -12.76 9.76 -3.27
C VAL A 19 -11.44 9.66 -4.03
N VAL A 20 -11.38 10.16 -5.27
CA VAL A 20 -10.14 10.21 -6.05
C VAL A 20 -9.12 11.12 -5.37
N ALA A 21 -9.50 12.33 -4.94
CA ALA A 21 -8.58 13.24 -4.25
C ALA A 21 -8.01 12.64 -2.95
N LEU A 22 -8.84 11.93 -2.17
CA LEU A 22 -8.38 11.22 -0.98
C LEU A 22 -7.42 10.09 -1.31
N ARG A 23 -7.69 9.32 -2.38
CA ARG A 23 -6.77 8.28 -2.85
C ARG A 23 -5.44 8.87 -3.30
N ASP A 24 -5.48 9.95 -4.06
CA ASP A 24 -4.28 10.60 -4.58
C ASP A 24 -3.45 11.22 -3.44
N ALA A 25 -4.09 11.76 -2.40
CA ALA A 25 -3.42 12.24 -1.19
C ALA A 25 -2.73 11.09 -0.41
N HIS A 26 -3.39 9.94 -0.24
CA HIS A 26 -2.77 8.76 0.37
C HIS A 26 -1.58 8.28 -0.47
N GLU A 27 -1.74 8.21 -1.79
CA GLU A 27 -0.67 7.80 -2.69
C GLU A 27 0.53 8.75 -2.63
N ALA A 28 0.29 10.06 -2.52
CA ALA A 28 1.35 11.07 -2.39
C ALA A 28 2.23 10.84 -1.15
N ILE A 29 1.65 10.43 -0.03
CA ILE A 29 2.41 10.11 1.20
C ILE A 29 3.37 8.95 0.94
N PHE A 30 2.89 7.86 0.33
CA PHE A 30 3.73 6.69 0.05
C PHE A 30 4.83 7.01 -0.96
N ARG A 31 4.51 7.78 -2.01
CA ARG A 31 5.51 8.23 -2.99
C ARG A 31 6.60 9.09 -2.35
N ALA A 32 6.21 10.03 -1.47
CA ALA A 32 7.17 10.84 -0.75
C ALA A 32 8.08 9.98 0.14
N THR A 33 7.54 9.10 0.96
CA THR A 33 8.32 8.22 1.84
C THR A 33 9.29 7.33 1.06
N VAL A 34 8.87 6.75 -0.08
CA VAL A 34 9.73 5.91 -0.90
C VAL A 34 10.85 6.73 -1.55
N ARG A 35 10.53 7.92 -2.07
CA ARG A 35 11.54 8.83 -2.63
C ARG A 35 12.57 9.21 -1.57
N ASP A 36 12.12 9.65 -0.41
CA ASP A 36 13.01 10.09 0.69
C ASP A 36 13.91 8.91 1.15
N GLY A 37 13.38 7.68 1.19
CA GLY A 37 14.18 6.49 1.51
C GLY A 37 15.19 6.09 0.42
N ILE A 38 14.90 6.38 -0.86
CA ILE A 38 15.86 6.21 -1.96
C ILE A 38 16.96 7.27 -1.88
N GLU A 39 16.60 8.53 -1.65
CA GLU A 39 17.57 9.63 -1.46
C GLU A 39 18.49 9.38 -0.27
N ALA A 40 17.96 8.81 0.81
CA ALA A 40 18.74 8.38 1.98
C ALA A 40 19.54 7.08 1.77
N GLY A 41 19.40 6.40 0.63
CA GLY A 41 20.08 5.13 0.32
C GLY A 41 19.58 3.92 1.13
N VAL A 42 18.45 4.05 1.82
CA VAL A 42 17.80 3.00 2.61
C VAL A 42 17.02 2.04 1.69
N PHE A 43 16.41 2.57 0.63
CA PHE A 43 15.69 1.79 -0.37
C PHE A 43 16.47 1.73 -1.68
N ARG A 44 16.39 0.57 -2.36
CA ARG A 44 17.20 0.26 -3.56
C ARG A 44 16.40 -0.35 -4.70
N THR A 45 15.07 -0.25 -4.65
CA THR A 45 14.21 -0.75 -5.74
C THR A 45 14.53 -0.08 -7.07
N ARG A 46 14.50 -0.85 -8.16
CA ARG A 46 14.62 -0.35 -9.53
C ARG A 46 13.33 0.28 -10.06
N TYR A 47 12.21 0.02 -9.38
CA TYR A 47 10.86 0.36 -9.85
C TYR A 47 10.04 1.05 -8.74
N PRO A 48 10.42 2.27 -8.30
CA PRO A 48 9.79 2.92 -7.14
C PRO A 48 8.28 3.13 -7.30
N GLU A 49 7.82 3.54 -8.49
CA GLU A 49 6.41 3.87 -8.71
C GLU A 49 5.53 2.63 -8.83
N GLU A 50 6.04 1.55 -9.40
CA GLU A 50 5.42 0.24 -9.41
C GLU A 50 5.37 -0.35 -7.99
N SER A 51 6.47 -0.23 -7.22
CA SER A 51 6.53 -0.68 -5.83
C SER A 51 5.46 0.03 -4.98
N VAL A 52 5.32 1.35 -5.08
CA VAL A 52 4.28 2.11 -4.35
C VAL A 52 2.87 1.65 -4.74
N ARG A 53 2.58 1.55 -6.03
CA ARG A 53 1.26 1.11 -6.52
C ARG A 53 0.91 -0.29 -6.01
N ALA A 54 1.87 -1.21 -6.03
CA ALA A 54 1.66 -2.55 -5.53
C ALA A 54 1.48 -2.60 -4.00
N ILE A 55 2.25 -1.80 -3.25
CA ILE A 55 2.10 -1.67 -1.78
C ILE A 55 0.70 -1.17 -1.41
N LEU A 56 0.22 -0.11 -2.07
CA LEU A 56 -1.12 0.41 -1.83
C LEU A 56 -2.21 -0.61 -2.19
N ALA A 57 -2.04 -1.30 -3.31
CA ALA A 57 -2.99 -2.31 -3.77
C ALA A 57 -3.08 -3.49 -2.80
N MET A 58 -1.95 -4.00 -2.30
CA MET A 58 -1.93 -5.10 -1.34
C MET A 58 -2.51 -4.66 0.02
N SER A 59 -2.15 -3.49 0.54
CA SER A 59 -2.72 -2.96 1.79
C SER A 59 -4.24 -2.82 1.72
N THR A 60 -4.76 -2.34 0.58
CA THR A 60 -6.21 -2.25 0.35
C THR A 60 -6.87 -3.63 0.29
N ALA A 61 -6.18 -4.64 -0.25
CA ALA A 61 -6.71 -6.00 -0.37
C ALA A 61 -6.93 -6.68 0.99
N VAL A 62 -6.18 -6.30 2.04
CA VAL A 62 -6.37 -6.86 3.40
C VAL A 62 -7.81 -6.74 3.88
N ALA A 63 -8.43 -5.59 3.63
CA ALA A 63 -9.82 -5.32 4.03
C ALA A 63 -10.84 -6.30 3.41
N THR A 64 -10.48 -6.99 2.32
CA THR A 64 -11.42 -7.88 1.61
C THR A 64 -11.41 -9.31 2.15
N TRP A 65 -10.39 -9.70 2.92
CA TRP A 65 -10.23 -11.09 3.38
C TRP A 65 -9.94 -11.22 4.87
N TYR A 66 -9.43 -10.16 5.54
CA TYR A 66 -9.15 -10.21 6.97
C TYR A 66 -10.42 -10.42 7.78
N LYS A 67 -10.37 -11.34 8.75
CA LYS A 67 -11.48 -11.66 9.66
C LYS A 67 -10.96 -11.71 11.10
N PRO A 68 -11.54 -10.93 12.03
CA PRO A 68 -11.23 -11.06 13.45
C PRO A 68 -11.50 -12.49 13.95
N GLY A 69 -10.59 -13.03 14.76
CA GLY A 69 -10.68 -14.40 15.29
C GLY A 69 -10.23 -15.51 14.33
N GLY A 70 -9.69 -15.16 13.16
CA GLY A 70 -9.01 -16.14 12.28
C GLY A 70 -7.59 -16.47 12.74
N ASP A 71 -6.87 -17.22 11.91
CA ASP A 71 -5.52 -17.73 12.20
C ASP A 71 -4.47 -16.63 12.42
N LEU A 72 -4.73 -15.41 11.93
CA LEU A 72 -3.83 -14.27 12.04
C LEU A 72 -4.49 -13.11 12.78
N THR A 73 -3.76 -12.55 13.75
CA THR A 73 -4.11 -11.26 14.33
C THR A 73 -3.84 -10.12 13.33
N ILE A 74 -4.48 -8.97 13.53
CA ILE A 74 -4.25 -7.80 12.67
C ILE A 74 -2.78 -7.37 12.69
N ASP A 75 -2.13 -7.47 13.85
CA ASP A 75 -0.71 -7.13 14.00
C ASP A 75 0.18 -8.09 13.21
N GLN A 76 -0.12 -9.39 13.22
CA GLN A 76 0.62 -10.36 12.41
C GLN A 76 0.47 -10.09 10.92
N VAL A 77 -0.73 -9.70 10.46
CA VAL A 77 -0.95 -9.31 9.06
C VAL A 77 -0.15 -8.05 8.74
N ALA A 78 -0.20 -7.02 9.59
CA ALA A 78 0.55 -5.79 9.42
C ALA A 78 2.06 -6.05 9.32
N CYS A 79 2.64 -6.83 10.24
CA CYS A 79 4.05 -7.19 10.22
C CYS A 79 4.46 -7.90 8.92
N ARG A 80 3.64 -8.85 8.42
CA ARG A 80 3.91 -9.55 7.17
C ARG A 80 3.87 -8.62 5.96
N TYR A 81 2.93 -7.68 5.92
CA TYR A 81 2.81 -6.72 4.82
C TYR A 81 3.92 -5.68 4.84
N VAL A 82 4.36 -5.24 6.03
CA VAL A 82 5.56 -4.41 6.19
C VAL A 82 6.78 -5.15 5.67
N TYR A 83 6.96 -6.42 6.04
CA TYR A 83 8.05 -7.25 5.52
C TYR A 83 8.05 -7.31 3.99
N MET A 84 6.91 -7.65 3.37
CA MET A 84 6.78 -7.70 1.91
C MET A 84 7.08 -6.35 1.26
N ALA A 85 6.55 -5.25 1.80
CA ALA A 85 6.83 -3.91 1.31
C ALA A 85 8.32 -3.57 1.34
N LEU A 86 9.02 -3.90 2.44
CA LEU A 86 10.46 -3.67 2.57
C LEU A 86 11.27 -4.48 1.55
N ARG A 87 10.91 -5.75 1.31
CA ARG A 87 11.54 -6.57 0.25
C ARG A 87 11.32 -5.96 -1.14
N MET A 88 10.10 -5.48 -1.42
CA MET A 88 9.77 -4.79 -2.68
C MET A 88 10.53 -3.47 -2.88
N LEU A 89 10.95 -2.84 -1.78
CA LEU A 89 11.76 -1.62 -1.78
C LEU A 89 13.27 -1.90 -1.82
N GLY A 90 13.68 -3.17 -1.89
CA GLY A 90 15.09 -3.56 -1.97
C GLY A 90 15.83 -3.44 -0.64
N VAL A 91 15.13 -3.48 0.48
CA VAL A 91 15.75 -3.59 1.80
C VAL A 91 16.16 -5.05 1.99
N GLU A 92 17.44 -5.29 2.22
CA GLU A 92 17.98 -6.61 2.54
C GLU A 92 17.78 -6.93 4.02
N GLU A 93 17.75 -8.21 4.38
CA GLU A 93 17.83 -8.57 5.80
C GLU A 93 19.25 -8.27 6.27
N PRO A 94 19.43 -7.73 7.49
CA PRO A 94 20.76 -7.63 8.05
C PRO A 94 21.38 -9.03 8.05
N ALA A 95 22.59 -9.14 7.51
CA ALA A 95 23.37 -10.37 7.60
C ALA A 95 23.54 -10.70 9.09
N GLU A 96 23.15 -11.92 9.46
CA GLU A 96 23.27 -12.46 10.82
C GLU A 96 24.74 -12.62 11.23
#